data_AF-A0AB38A3Z6-F1
#
_entry.id   AF-A0AB38A3Z6-F1
#
_cell.length_a   1.000
_cell.length_b   1.000
_cell.length_c   1.000
_cell.angle_alpha   90.00
_cell.angle_beta   90.00
_cell.angle_gamma   90.00
#
_symmetry.space_group_name_H-M   'P 1'
#
loop_
_entity.id
_entity.type
_entity.pdbx_description
1 polymer ?
#
loop_
_entity_poly.entity_id
_entity_poly.type
_entity_poly.pdbx_seq_one_letter_code
_entity_poly.pdbx_strand_id
1 'polypeptide(L)'
;MSMELELYKFIAENSIENHWENENKECLIWIPYYLLDGFVTKFSYFFETEDNAIGYLQHDCVCIDLVALGMDDEIDLSEIISKGVEG
;
A
#
# COMPACT_ATOMS: atom_id res chain seq x y z
N MET A 1 2.50 -10.41 14.78
CA MET A 1 1.55 -9.98 13.72
C MET A 1 2.42 -9.73 12.50
N SER A 2 2.10 -10.29 11.31
CA SER A 2 2.96 -10.06 10.13
C SER A 2 2.88 -8.59 9.71
N MET A 3 3.98 -8.02 9.19
CA MET A 3 4.02 -6.62 8.74
C MET A 3 3.02 -6.34 7.62
N GLU A 4 2.79 -7.31 6.72
CA GLU A 4 1.73 -7.24 5.70
C GLU A 4 0.35 -7.00 6.33
N LEU A 5 0.03 -7.69 7.42
CA LEU A 5 -1.22 -7.49 8.14
C LEU A 5 -1.31 -6.10 8.77
N GLU A 6 -0.19 -5.50 9.19
CA GLU A 6 -0.17 -4.12 9.68
C GLU A 6 -0.35 -3.09 8.57
N LEU A 7 0.17 -3.37 7.37
CA LEU A 7 -0.05 -2.57 6.18
C LEU A 7 -1.51 -2.63 5.73
N TYR A 8 -2.12 -3.82 5.69
CA TYR A 8 -3.55 -3.95 5.36
C TYR A 8 -4.44 -3.22 6.36
N LYS A 9 -4.13 -3.33 7.66
CA LYS A 9 -4.83 -2.56 8.68
C LYS A 9 -4.68 -1.06 8.46
N PHE A 10 -3.48 -0.58 8.14
CA PHE A 10 -3.25 0.83 7.85
C PHE A 10 -4.07 1.32 6.64
N ILE A 11 -4.10 0.54 5.56
CA ILE A 11 -4.90 0.84 4.35
C ILE A 11 -6.40 0.91 4.71
N ALA A 12 -6.91 -0.08 5.45
CA ALA A 12 -8.31 -0.14 5.84
C ALA A 12 -8.71 0.98 6.82
N GLU A 13 -7.94 1.19 7.90
CA GLU A 13 -8.20 2.21 8.93
C GLU A 13 -8.23 3.63 8.35
N ASN A 14 -7.42 3.88 7.32
CA ASN A 14 -7.31 5.19 6.69
C ASN A 14 -8.12 5.33 5.40
N SER A 15 -8.90 4.30 5.02
CA SER A 15 -9.67 4.28 3.77
C SER A 15 -8.82 4.63 2.54
N ILE A 16 -7.59 4.11 2.47
CA ILE A 16 -6.67 4.37 1.37
C ILE A 16 -7.20 3.69 0.11
N GLU A 17 -7.31 4.48 -0.97
CA GLU A 17 -7.69 3.96 -2.28
C GLU A 17 -6.62 2.99 -2.78
N ASN A 18 -7.08 1.84 -3.29
CA ASN A 18 -6.24 0.82 -3.89
C ASN A 18 -6.84 0.34 -5.21
N HIS A 19 -5.97 -0.09 -6.12
CA HIS A 19 -6.33 -0.61 -7.43
C HIS A 19 -5.40 -1.76 -7.78
N TRP A 20 -6.01 -2.88 -8.15
CA TRP A 20 -5.28 -3.99 -8.73
C TRP A 20 -5.24 -3.83 -10.24
N GLU A 21 -4.03 -3.74 -10.82
CA GLU A 21 -3.85 -3.75 -12.27
C GLU A 21 -3.44 -5.15 -12.76
N ASN A 22 -4.27 -5.75 -13.60
CA ASN A 22 -4.09 -7.12 -14.06
C ASN A 22 -3.04 -7.28 -15.17
N GLU A 23 -2.81 -6.29 -16.03
CA GLU A 23 -1.87 -6.43 -17.15
C GLU A 23 -0.43 -6.47 -16.67
N ASN A 24 -0.09 -5.62 -15.69
CA ASN A 24 1.25 -5.55 -15.10
C ASN A 24 1.39 -6.32 -13.78
N LYS A 25 0.29 -6.87 -13.25
CA LYS A 25 0.23 -7.45 -11.89
C LYS A 25 0.69 -6.47 -10.82
N GLU A 26 0.19 -5.25 -10.88
CA GLU A 26 0.56 -4.18 -9.95
C GLU A 26 -0.53 -4.00 -8.90
N CYS A 27 -0.12 -3.66 -7.69
CA CYS A 27 -1.04 -3.35 -6.59
C CYS A 27 -0.81 -1.91 -6.16
N LEU A 28 -1.56 -1.00 -6.77
CA LEU A 28 -1.37 0.43 -6.60
C LEU A 28 -2.19 0.93 -5.40
N ILE A 29 -1.56 1.70 -4.51
CA ILE A 29 -2.22 2.43 -3.43
C ILE A 29 -1.90 3.92 -3.54
N TRP A 30 -2.89 4.77 -3.26
CA TRP A 30 -2.72 6.23 -3.28
C TRP A 30 -2.71 6.78 -1.86
N ILE A 31 -1.52 6.97 -1.31
CA ILE A 31 -1.34 7.46 0.06
C ILE A 31 -1.47 8.98 0.07
N PRO A 32 -2.46 9.54 0.78
CA PRO A 32 -2.55 10.99 0.96
C PRO A 32 -1.34 11.56 1.70
N TYR A 33 -0.88 12.76 1.34
CA TYR A 33 0.33 13.35 1.96
C TYR A 33 0.26 13.49 3.48
N TYR A 34 -0.93 13.75 4.04
CA TYR A 34 -1.11 13.88 5.48
C TYR A 34 -0.91 12.56 6.24
N LEU A 35 -0.92 11.41 5.54
CA LEU A 35 -0.65 10.08 6.08
C LEU A 35 0.76 9.59 5.77
N LEU A 36 1.48 10.28 4.89
CA LEU A 36 2.78 9.83 4.39
C LEU A 36 3.82 9.71 5.50
N ASP A 37 3.84 10.64 6.46
CA ASP A 37 4.77 10.59 7.60
C ASP A 37 4.52 9.38 8.49
N GLY A 38 3.24 9.07 8.77
CA GLY A 38 2.85 7.88 9.53
C GLY A 38 3.16 6.58 8.80
N PHE A 39 2.93 6.57 7.48
CA PHE A 39 3.27 5.45 6.62
C PHE A 39 4.79 5.19 6.60
N VAL A 40 5.60 6.20 6.27
CA VAL A 40 7.06 6.06 6.22
C VAL A 40 7.63 5.70 7.59
N THR A 41 7.15 6.31 8.68
CA THR A 41 7.62 5.95 10.04
C THR A 41 7.36 4.49 10.37
N LYS A 42 6.21 3.95 9.94
CA LYS A 42 5.79 2.58 10.28
C LYS A 42 6.37 1.53 9.33
N PHE A 43 6.64 1.89 8.07
CA PHE A 43 6.98 0.95 7.00
C PHE A 43 8.33 1.24 6.29
N SER A 44 9.08 2.29 6.67
CA SER A 44 10.37 2.68 6.04
C SER A 44 11.41 1.57 5.98
N TYR A 45 11.40 0.63 6.93
CA TYR A 45 12.33 -0.51 6.94
C TYR A 45 11.99 -1.60 5.91
N PHE A 46 10.80 -1.58 5.30
CA PHE A 46 10.36 -2.58 4.31
C PHE A 46 10.71 -2.17 2.88
N PHE A 47 10.98 -0.89 2.65
CA PHE A 47 11.21 -0.31 1.33
C PHE A 47 12.66 0.15 1.17
N GLU A 48 13.62 -0.76 1.38
CA GLU A 48 14.96 -0.58 0.80
C GLU A 48 14.85 -0.81 -0.71
N THR A 49 14.44 0.23 -1.43
CA THR A 49 14.44 0.20 -2.89
C THR A 49 15.86 0.51 -3.37
N GLU A 50 16.53 -0.47 -4.00
CA GLU A 50 17.78 -0.20 -4.73
C GLU A 50 17.55 0.77 -5.90
N ASP A 51 16.30 0.89 -6.35
CA ASP A 51 15.87 1.80 -7.40
C ASP A 51 14.70 2.67 -6.93
N ASN A 52 14.94 3.98 -6.90
CA ASN A 52 14.01 5.03 -6.47
C ASN A 52 12.54 4.74 -6.85
N ALA A 53 11.68 4.52 -5.84
CA ALA A 53 10.24 4.41 -6.03
C ALA A 53 9.69 5.60 -6.83
N ILE A 54 9.02 5.34 -7.96
CA ILE A 54 8.44 6.37 -8.82
C ILE A 54 7.06 6.75 -8.24
N GLY A 55 7.02 7.82 -7.47
CA GLY A 55 5.76 8.40 -7.00
C GLY A 55 5.05 9.16 -8.12
N TYR A 56 3.88 8.68 -8.55
CA TYR A 56 3.02 9.43 -9.45
C TYR A 56 2.23 10.49 -8.67
N LEU A 57 2.53 11.76 -8.92
CA LEU A 57 1.93 12.92 -8.26
C LEU A 57 0.60 13.27 -8.94
N GLN A 58 -0.51 12.66 -8.52
CA GLN A 58 -1.83 13.24 -8.75
C GLN A 58 -2.34 13.88 -7.46
N HIS A 59 -3.11 14.97 -7.63
CA HIS A 59 -3.48 15.96 -6.60
C HIS A 59 -3.68 15.36 -5.20
N ASP A 60 -2.74 15.65 -4.29
CA ASP A 60 -2.73 15.33 -2.85
C ASP A 60 -2.35 13.91 -2.38
N CYS A 61 -1.85 13.05 -3.26
CA CYS A 61 -1.36 11.71 -2.87
C CYS A 61 -0.05 11.28 -3.57
N VAL A 62 0.54 10.22 -3.04
CA VAL A 62 1.64 9.45 -3.65
C VAL A 62 1.09 8.09 -4.04
N CYS A 63 1.19 7.74 -5.33
CA CYS A 63 0.93 6.38 -5.78
C CYS A 63 2.13 5.49 -5.46
N ILE A 64 1.86 4.32 -4.88
CA ILE A 64 2.85 3.31 -4.52
C ILE A 64 2.39 1.96 -5.08
N ASP A 65 3.26 1.25 -5.80
CA ASP A 65 3.06 -0.15 -6.15
C ASP A 65 3.59 -1.06 -5.04
N LEU A 66 2.69 -1.79 -4.40
CA LEU A 66 3.02 -2.72 -3.33
C LEU A 66 3.74 -3.97 -3.82
N VAL A 67 3.48 -4.42 -5.06
CA VAL A 67 4.16 -5.60 -5.64
C VAL A 67 5.63 -5.28 -5.91
N ALA A 68 5.93 -4.10 -6.48
CA ALA A 68 7.31 -3.61 -6.61
C ALA A 68 8.05 -3.50 -5.26
N LEU A 69 7.32 -3.40 -4.15
CA LEU A 69 7.86 -3.36 -2.80
C LEU A 69 7.99 -4.75 -2.15
N GLY A 70 7.82 -5.82 -2.94
CA GLY A 70 8.01 -7.21 -2.51
C GLY A 70 6.77 -7.85 -1.88
N MET A 71 5.58 -7.26 -2.04
CA MET A 71 4.33 -7.94 -1.66
C MET A 71 3.97 -9.01 -2.70
N ASP A 72 3.34 -10.08 -2.23
CA ASP A 72 2.90 -11.20 -3.07
C ASP A 72 1.93 -10.72 -4.17
N ASP A 73 2.22 -11.10 -5.43
CA ASP A 73 1.43 -10.73 -6.62
C ASP A 73 0.12 -11.50 -6.74
N GLU A 74 -0.21 -12.35 -5.75
CA GLU A 74 -1.50 -13.04 -5.63
C GLU A 74 -2.45 -12.41 -4.59
N ILE A 75 -2.06 -11.30 -3.94
CA ILE A 75 -2.89 -10.66 -2.91
C ILE A 75 -4.03 -9.83 -3.53
N ASP A 76 -5.26 -10.28 -3.31
CA ASP A 76 -6.45 -9.46 -3.49
C ASP A 76 -6.73 -8.62 -2.23
N LEU A 77 -6.33 -7.34 -2.25
CA LEU A 77 -6.59 -6.40 -1.16
C LEU A 77 -8.09 -6.21 -0.87
N SER A 78 -8.97 -6.41 -1.85
CA SER A 78 -10.41 -6.22 -1.67
C SER A 78 -10.99 -7.30 -0.73
N GLU A 79 -10.47 -8.52 -0.76
CA GLU A 79 -10.85 -9.60 0.16
C GLU A 79 -10.30 -9.39 1.58
N ILE A 80 -9.15 -8.74 1.71
CA ILE A 80 -8.51 -8.52 3.02
C ILE A 80 -9.16 -7.36 3.75
N ILE A 81 -9.44 -6.26 3.05
CA ILE A 81 -10.09 -5.08 3.64
C ILE A 81 -11.51 -5.42 4.10
N SER A 82 -12.25 -6.25 3.35
CA SER A 82 -13.60 -6.68 3.76
C SER A 82 -13.61 -7.52 5.06
N LYS A 83 -12.53 -8.25 5.36
CA LYS A 83 -12.38 -9.06 6.60
C LYS A 83 -11.82 -8.26 7.79
N GLY A 84 -11.17 -7.11 7.56
CA GLY A 84 -10.61 -6.27 8.61
C GLY A 84 -11.62 -5.39 9.35
N VAL A 85 -12.83 -5.24 8.83
CA VAL A 85 -13.90 -4.38 9.40
C VAL A 85 -14.79 -5.13 10.41
N GLU A 86 -14.63 -6.45 10.57
CA GLU A 86 -15.41 -7.26 11.53
C GLU A 86 -14.72 -7.46 12.92
N GLY A 87 -13.67 -6.69 13.24
CA GLY A 87 -12.92 -6.79 14.50
C GLY A 87 -13.36 -5.81 15.59
#